data_AF-M7PF29-F1
#
_entry.id   AF-M7PF29-F1
#
_cell.length_a   1.000
_cell.length_b   1.000
_cell.length_c   1.000
_cell.angle_alpha   90.00
_cell.angle_beta   90.00
_cell.angle_gamma   90.00
#
_symmetry.space_group_name_H-M   'P 1'
#
loop_
_entity.id
_entity.type
_entity.pdbx_description
1 polymer ?
#
loop_
_entity_poly.entity_id
_entity_poly.type
_entity_poly.pdbx_seq_one_letter_code
_entity_poly.pdbx_strand_id
1 'polypeptide(L)'
;MHKVFGLLCVLLLSGLAGCHQSSSNGEASLFRGDLFRTGYFVSHGPVQLDKQALVWRFEGDQGLASSPVVNAGVVFAGAYEGDVYAIDARSGDLLWQFATGAGVFASPAVTATSVYIGSDDSFVYALDISTGAQRWRYKTNDKVFSSPLVYGGTVYVGSLMAICMH
;
A
#
# COMPACT_ATOMS: atom_id res chain seq x y z
N MET A 1 -26.99 -5.79 -31.49
CA MET A 1 -26.03 -6.76 -30.90
C MET A 1 -24.62 -6.25 -31.18
N HIS A 2 -24.02 -5.48 -30.28
CA HIS A 2 -22.67 -4.97 -30.45
C HIS A 2 -21.72 -5.60 -29.43
N LYS A 3 -20.72 -6.29 -29.97
CA LYS A 3 -19.59 -6.87 -29.25
C LYS A 3 -18.65 -5.73 -28.84
N VAL A 4 -18.29 -5.65 -27.57
CA VAL A 4 -17.21 -4.78 -27.08
C VAL A 4 -15.92 -5.61 -27.06
N PHE A 5 -14.95 -5.23 -27.89
CA PHE A 5 -13.57 -5.72 -27.86
C PHE A 5 -12.80 -4.95 -26.80
N GLY A 6 -12.19 -5.65 -25.84
CA GLY A 6 -11.24 -5.06 -24.89
C GLY A 6 -9.89 -4.84 -25.56
N LEU A 7 -9.44 -3.58 -25.61
CA LEU A 7 -8.11 -3.19 -26.06
C LEU A 7 -7.28 -2.82 -24.82
N LEU A 8 -6.30 -3.65 -24.48
CA LEU A 8 -5.26 -3.34 -23.49
C LEU A 8 -4.27 -2.37 -24.17
N CYS A 9 -4.25 -1.11 -23.73
CA CYS A 9 -3.39 -0.08 -24.30
C CYS A 9 -2.26 0.25 -23.31
N VAL A 10 -1.01 -0.15 -23.63
CA VAL A 10 0.21 0.29 -22.94
C VAL A 10 0.92 1.23 -23.92
N LEU A 11 0.99 2.53 -23.62
CA LEU A 11 1.66 3.52 -24.45
C LEU A 11 2.99 3.95 -23.79
N LEU A 12 4.08 3.78 -24.54
CA LEU A 12 5.44 4.26 -24.24
C LEU A 12 5.67 5.60 -24.94
N LEU A 13 6.16 6.60 -24.22
CA LEU A 13 6.83 7.77 -24.80
C LEU A 13 8.10 8.07 -23.99
N SER A 14 9.25 7.90 -24.64
CA SER A 14 10.58 8.18 -24.11
C SER A 14 10.97 9.64 -24.34
N GLY A 15 11.53 10.28 -23.31
CA GLY A 15 12.38 11.47 -23.44
C GLY A 15 13.78 11.17 -22.90
N LEU A 16 14.82 11.41 -23.71
CA LEU A 16 16.21 11.09 -23.40
C LEU A 16 16.92 12.21 -22.62
N ALA A 17 17.87 11.73 -21.79
CA ALA A 17 19.14 12.31 -21.36
C ALA A 17 19.17 13.22 -20.11
N GLY A 18 19.75 12.63 -19.06
CA GLY A 18 20.32 13.27 -17.88
C GLY A 18 20.88 12.17 -16.99
N CYS A 19 22.07 11.64 -17.33
CA CYS A 19 22.75 10.63 -16.53
C CYS A 19 23.21 11.24 -15.20
N HIS A 20 22.46 10.95 -14.13
CA HIS A 20 22.98 11.02 -12.77
C HIS A 20 22.81 9.64 -12.15
N GLN A 21 23.94 8.92 -11.99
CA GLN A 21 24.00 7.76 -11.12
C GLN A 21 23.73 8.24 -9.68
N SER A 22 22.57 7.87 -9.16
CA SER A 22 22.27 7.91 -7.74
C SER A 22 21.80 6.52 -7.37
N SER A 23 22.70 5.74 -6.76
CA SER A 23 22.36 4.51 -6.06
C SER A 23 21.55 4.87 -4.82
N SER A 24 20.26 5.12 -4.99
CA SER A 24 19.33 5.13 -3.86
C SER A 24 18.78 3.73 -3.70
N ASN A 25 19.14 3.08 -2.61
CA ASN A 25 18.35 2.01 -1.99
C ASN A 25 16.99 2.58 -1.55
N GLY A 26 16.19 3.05 -2.52
CA GLY A 26 14.85 3.59 -2.36
C GLY A 26 13.85 2.47 -2.63
N GLU A 27 13.91 1.40 -1.84
CA GLU A 27 12.90 0.36 -1.92
C GLU A 27 11.65 0.84 -1.19
N ALA A 28 10.60 1.13 -1.96
CA ALA A 28 9.26 1.26 -1.41
C ALA A 28 8.86 -0.10 -0.81
N SER A 29 8.45 -0.14 0.46
CA SER A 29 7.82 -1.33 1.04
C SER A 29 6.44 -1.47 0.42
N LEU A 30 6.32 -2.40 -0.52
CA LEU A 30 5.06 -2.78 -1.15
C LEU A 30 4.60 -4.12 -0.60
N PHE A 31 3.33 -4.46 -0.84
CA PHE A 31 2.91 -5.86 -0.71
C PHE A 31 3.90 -6.74 -1.49
N ARG A 32 4.43 -7.76 -0.80
CA ARG A 32 5.46 -8.67 -1.30
C ARG A 32 6.87 -8.07 -1.50
N GLY A 33 7.22 -7.02 -0.74
CA GLY A 33 8.61 -6.70 -0.39
C GLY A 33 9.46 -6.01 -1.47
N ASP A 34 9.17 -6.19 -2.75
CA ASP A 34 9.88 -5.55 -3.85
C ASP A 34 8.94 -5.08 -4.98
N LEU A 35 9.50 -4.33 -5.95
CA LEU A 35 8.77 -3.87 -7.14
C LEU A 35 8.20 -5.03 -8.00
N PHE A 36 8.80 -6.23 -7.88
CA PHE A 36 8.36 -7.42 -8.58
C PHE A 36 7.27 -8.19 -7.83
N ARG A 37 6.89 -7.73 -6.62
CA ARG A 37 5.93 -8.37 -5.72
C ARG A 37 6.26 -9.85 -5.52
N THR A 38 7.52 -10.16 -5.20
CA THR A 38 7.98 -11.55 -5.04
C THR A 38 7.61 -12.17 -3.70
N GLY A 39 7.57 -11.35 -2.64
CA GLY A 39 7.40 -11.78 -1.25
C GLY A 39 8.73 -12.19 -0.64
N TYR A 40 9.84 -11.88 -1.31
CA TYR A 40 11.18 -12.22 -0.88
C TYR A 40 11.68 -11.20 0.13
N PHE A 41 12.01 -11.69 1.33
CA PHE A 41 12.69 -10.93 2.36
C PHE A 41 14.04 -11.61 2.59
N VAL A 42 15.12 -10.83 2.69
CA VAL A 42 16.49 -11.34 2.96
C VAL A 42 16.62 -11.86 4.42
N SER A 43 15.53 -11.82 5.20
CA SER A 43 15.49 -12.35 6.56
C SER A 43 15.35 -13.87 6.57
N HIS A 44 16.03 -14.51 7.52
CA HIS A 44 15.78 -15.90 7.83
C HIS A 44 14.41 -15.98 8.54
N GLY A 45 13.50 -16.78 7.99
CA GLY A 45 12.26 -17.13 8.69
C GLY A 45 12.55 -17.88 9.99
N PRO A 46 11.56 -17.99 10.90
CA PRO A 46 11.73 -18.78 12.11
C PRO A 46 12.07 -20.23 11.74
N VAL A 47 13.26 -20.69 12.16
CA VAL A 47 13.75 -22.06 11.90
C VAL A 47 12.89 -23.10 12.66
N GLN A 48 12.21 -22.66 13.72
CA GLN A 48 11.26 -23.47 14.48
C GLN A 48 10.07 -22.60 14.92
N LEU A 49 8.85 -23.07 14.65
CA LEU A 49 7.62 -22.44 15.10
C LEU A 49 7.26 -23.02 16.47
N ASP A 50 7.57 -22.29 17.53
CA ASP A 50 6.93 -22.56 18.81
C ASP A 50 5.49 -22.05 18.75
N LYS A 51 4.52 -22.97 18.72
CA LYS A 51 3.08 -22.65 18.62
C LYS A 51 2.56 -21.88 19.83
N GLN A 52 3.34 -21.77 20.91
CA GLN A 52 3.03 -20.96 22.09
C GLN A 52 3.68 -19.57 22.05
N ALA A 53 4.50 -19.26 21.04
CA ALA A 53 5.21 -17.99 20.91
C ALA A 53 4.43 -16.92 20.14
N LEU A 54 3.13 -16.75 20.44
CA LEU A 54 2.41 -15.54 20.01
C LEU A 54 3.09 -14.34 20.70
N VAL A 55 3.82 -13.52 19.94
CA VAL A 55 4.55 -12.36 20.49
C VAL A 55 3.55 -11.27 20.90
N TRP A 56 2.62 -10.93 20.01
CA TRP A 56 1.52 -10.01 20.27
C TRP A 56 0.36 -10.27 19.31
N ARG A 57 -0.81 -9.73 19.64
CA ARG A 57 -2.01 -9.72 18.81
C ARG A 57 -2.62 -8.33 18.83
N PHE A 58 -2.94 -7.82 17.64
CA PHE A 58 -3.67 -6.57 17.46
C PHE A 58 -5.06 -6.87 16.91
N GLU A 59 -6.08 -6.31 17.55
CA GLU A 59 -7.47 -6.40 17.08
C GLU A 59 -7.93 -5.00 16.70
N GLY A 60 -8.05 -4.76 15.39
CA GLY A 60 -8.66 -3.54 14.89
C GLY A 60 -10.18 -3.57 15.10
N ASP A 61 -10.77 -2.40 15.31
CA ASP A 61 -12.16 -2.24 15.73
C ASP A 61 -13.17 -2.98 14.83
N GLN A 62 -12.89 -3.05 13.52
CA GLN A 62 -13.80 -3.60 12.51
C GLN A 62 -13.20 -4.75 11.70
N GLY A 63 -12.15 -5.39 12.23
CA GLY A 63 -11.44 -6.49 11.57
C GLY A 63 -10.54 -6.02 10.43
N LEU A 64 -9.31 -6.55 10.39
CA LEU A 64 -8.35 -6.22 9.33
C LEU A 64 -8.73 -6.94 8.03
N ALA A 65 -8.81 -6.19 6.94
CA ALA A 65 -9.26 -6.68 5.63
C ALA A 65 -8.11 -6.80 4.62
N SER A 66 -7.13 -5.91 4.70
CA SER A 66 -5.97 -5.91 3.80
C SER A 66 -4.86 -6.86 4.28
N SER A 67 -3.97 -7.28 3.37
CA SER A 67 -2.70 -7.88 3.80
C SER A 67 -1.76 -6.79 4.35
N PRO A 68 -1.06 -7.03 5.47
CA PRO A 68 -0.21 -6.03 6.11
C PRO A 68 1.09 -5.78 5.33
N VAL A 69 1.63 -4.57 5.48
CA VAL A 69 2.97 -4.19 4.99
C VAL A 69 3.82 -3.72 6.16
N VAL A 70 5.08 -4.16 6.20
CA VAL A 70 6.04 -3.73 7.23
C VAL A 70 7.07 -2.79 6.61
N ASN A 71 7.31 -1.64 7.25
CA ASN A 71 8.40 -0.73 6.90
C ASN A 71 8.99 -0.13 8.17
N ALA A 72 10.33 -0.12 8.29
CA ALA A 72 11.05 0.51 9.39
C ALA A 72 10.54 0.17 10.81
N GLY A 73 10.07 -1.07 11.03
CA GLY A 73 9.56 -1.52 12.34
C GLY A 73 8.10 -1.16 12.61
N VAL A 74 7.36 -0.69 11.61
CA VAL A 74 5.93 -0.39 11.70
C VAL A 74 5.15 -1.29 10.74
N VAL A 75 4.05 -1.86 11.23
CA VAL A 75 3.07 -2.64 10.45
C VAL A 75 1.92 -1.74 10.05
N PHE A 76 1.57 -1.73 8.77
CA PHE A 76 0.44 -0.97 8.22
C PHE A 76 -0.63 -1.93 7.68
N ALA A 77 -1.89 -1.71 8.04
CA ALA A 77 -3.02 -2.51 7.57
C ALA A 77 -4.31 -1.69 7.50
N GLY A 78 -5.13 -1.95 6.48
CA GLY A 78 -6.50 -1.46 6.33
C GLY A 78 -7.57 -2.47 6.78
N ALA A 79 -8.75 -1.96 7.15
CA ALA A 79 -9.89 -2.68 7.69
C ALA A 79 -11.17 -2.57 6.85
N TYR A 80 -12.15 -3.43 7.16
CA TYR A 80 -13.43 -3.56 6.43
C TYR A 80 -14.25 -2.26 6.41
N GLU A 81 -14.23 -1.50 7.49
CA GLU A 81 -15.02 -0.26 7.65
C GLU A 81 -14.19 1.02 7.45
N GLY A 82 -13.00 0.89 6.86
CA GLY A 82 -12.26 2.03 6.35
C GLY A 82 -11.15 2.57 7.24
N ASP A 83 -10.89 1.94 8.38
CA ASP A 83 -9.74 2.27 9.21
C ASP A 83 -8.42 1.80 8.59
N VAL A 84 -7.38 2.61 8.76
CA VAL A 84 -5.98 2.25 8.51
C VAL A 84 -5.18 2.42 9.78
N TYR A 85 -4.45 1.38 10.14
CA TYR A 85 -3.67 1.32 11.37
C TYR A 85 -2.17 1.31 11.06
N ALA A 86 -1.42 1.99 11.92
CA ALA A 86 0.01 1.80 12.07
C ALA A 86 0.32 1.25 13.46
N ILE A 87 1.06 0.15 13.48
CA ILE A 87 1.27 -0.66 14.69
C ILE A 87 2.78 -0.88 14.85
N ASP A 88 3.31 -0.70 16.06
CA ASP A 88 4.71 -1.04 16.34
C ASP A 88 4.92 -2.55 16.15
N ALA A 89 5.84 -2.94 15.27
CA ALA A 89 6.03 -4.34 14.90
C ALA A 89 6.61 -5.20 16.04
N ARG A 90 7.20 -4.59 17.07
CA ARG A 90 7.81 -5.29 18.20
C ARG A 90 6.81 -5.49 19.34
N SER A 91 6.06 -4.46 19.70
CA SER A 91 5.12 -4.51 20.82
C SER A 91 3.69 -4.83 20.42
N GLY A 92 3.29 -4.52 19.19
CA GLY A 92 1.88 -4.57 18.77
C GLY A 92 1.07 -3.34 19.20
N ASP A 93 1.72 -2.30 19.72
CA ASP A 93 1.04 -1.08 20.15
C ASP A 93 0.56 -0.24 18.97
N LEU A 94 -0.62 0.36 19.10
CA LEU A 94 -1.14 1.31 18.12
C LEU A 94 -0.30 2.59 18.15
N LEU A 95 0.28 2.96 17.00
CA LEU A 95 0.99 4.22 16.82
C LEU A 95 0.04 5.32 16.34
N TRP A 96 -0.78 5.02 15.33
CA TRP A 96 -1.82 5.92 14.83
C TRP A 96 -2.90 5.14 14.08
N GLN A 97 -4.06 5.79 13.92
CA GLN A 97 -5.21 5.33 13.15
C GLN A 97 -5.71 6.46 12.25
N PHE A 98 -6.14 6.12 11.04
CA PHE A 98 -6.78 7.04 10.10
C PHE A 98 -8.07 6.42 9.55
N ALA A 99 -9.18 7.14 9.64
CA ALA A 99 -10.47 6.71 9.10
C ALA A 99 -10.69 7.26 7.69
N THR A 100 -10.95 6.37 6.73
CA THR A 100 -11.47 6.71 5.41
C THR A 100 -13.01 6.68 5.41
N GLY A 101 -13.65 6.94 4.26
CA GLY A 101 -15.11 6.94 4.16
C GLY A 101 -15.74 5.55 3.98
N ALA A 102 -14.94 4.53 3.65
CA ALA A 102 -15.38 3.15 3.43
C ALA A 102 -14.18 2.17 3.45
N GLY A 103 -14.45 0.86 3.35
CA GLY A 103 -13.43 -0.19 3.48
C GLY A 103 -12.12 0.00 2.71
N VAL A 104 -11.03 -0.40 3.36
CA VAL A 104 -9.66 -0.43 2.81
C VAL A 104 -9.24 -1.89 2.68
N PHE A 105 -9.56 -2.47 1.53
CA PHE A 105 -9.37 -3.89 1.25
C PHE A 105 -8.00 -4.22 0.66
N ALA A 106 -7.43 -3.26 -0.09
CA ALA A 106 -6.18 -3.44 -0.77
C ALA A 106 -4.99 -3.29 0.18
N SER A 107 -3.91 -4.03 -0.06
CA SER A 107 -2.66 -3.81 0.67
C SER A 107 -2.12 -2.40 0.44
N PRO A 108 -1.70 -1.68 1.50
CA PRO A 108 -1.06 -0.37 1.37
C PRO A 108 0.25 -0.42 0.58
N ALA A 109 0.66 0.72 0.03
CA ALA A 109 2.02 0.94 -0.47
C ALA A 109 2.72 1.95 0.44
N VAL A 110 3.96 1.67 0.85
CA VAL A 110 4.68 2.48 1.82
C VAL A 110 6.01 2.95 1.25
N THR A 111 6.30 4.23 1.43
CA THR A 111 7.61 4.86 1.15
C THR A 111 8.24 5.32 2.45
N ALA A 112 9.46 5.84 2.40
CA ALA A 112 10.12 6.40 3.59
C ALA A 112 9.32 7.53 4.29
N THR A 113 8.34 8.16 3.61
CA THR A 113 7.60 9.30 4.16
C THR A 113 6.09 9.15 4.13
N SER A 114 5.55 8.19 3.38
CA SER A 114 4.10 8.14 3.11
C SER A 114 3.55 6.74 2.96
N VAL A 115 2.32 6.57 3.41
CA VAL A 115 1.48 5.39 3.22
C VAL A 115 0.40 5.75 2.19
N TYR A 116 0.25 4.93 1.16
CA TYR A 116 -0.74 5.10 0.10
C TYR A 116 -1.75 3.96 0.16
N ILE A 117 -3.03 4.32 0.10
CA ILE A 117 -4.15 3.38 0.19
C ILE A 117 -5.22 3.73 -0.85
N GLY A 118 -5.92 2.71 -1.32
CA GLY A 118 -7.19 2.86 -2.02
C GLY A 118 -8.34 2.49 -1.09
N SER A 119 -9.47 3.18 -1.20
CA SER A 119 -10.69 2.89 -0.45
C SER A 119 -11.88 2.69 -1.38
N ASP A 120 -12.88 1.97 -0.87
CA ASP A 120 -14.20 1.82 -1.47
C ASP A 120 -15.01 3.12 -1.54
N ASP A 121 -14.55 4.17 -0.88
CA ASP A 121 -15.15 5.50 -0.96
C ASP A 121 -14.82 6.24 -2.27
N SER A 122 -14.14 5.55 -3.19
CA SER A 122 -13.63 6.09 -4.46
C SER A 122 -12.57 7.17 -4.27
N PHE A 123 -11.70 6.99 -3.26
CA PHE A 123 -10.50 7.81 -3.11
C PHE A 123 -9.22 6.97 -3.00
N VAL A 124 -8.14 7.60 -3.45
CA VAL A 124 -6.77 7.25 -3.07
C VAL A 124 -6.31 8.27 -2.03
N TYR A 125 -5.70 7.79 -0.95
CA TYR A 125 -5.15 8.65 0.10
C TYR A 125 -3.63 8.50 0.16
N ALA A 126 -2.95 9.60 0.46
CA ALA A 126 -1.59 9.58 0.97
C ALA A 126 -1.58 10.11 2.40
N LEU A 127 -1.08 9.28 3.30
CA LEU A 127 -0.93 9.60 4.71
C LEU A 127 0.55 9.78 5.03
N ASP A 128 0.84 10.68 5.95
CA ASP A 128 2.16 10.78 6.55
C ASP A 128 2.49 9.51 7.33
N ILE A 129 3.65 8.90 7.08
CA ILE A 129 4.01 7.61 7.67
C ILE A 129 4.12 7.66 9.20
N SER A 130 4.54 8.81 9.75
CA SER A 130 4.84 8.94 11.18
C SER A 130 3.61 9.33 12.01
N THR A 131 2.71 10.10 11.41
CA THR A 131 1.57 10.70 12.13
C THR A 131 0.21 10.18 11.67
N GLY A 132 0.13 9.51 10.52
CA GLY A 132 -1.14 9.15 9.88
C GLY A 132 -1.89 10.34 9.28
N ALA A 133 -1.34 11.55 9.35
CA ALA A 133 -2.00 12.75 8.84
C ALA A 133 -2.18 12.69 7.32
N GLN A 134 -3.38 12.98 6.84
CA GLN A 134 -3.65 13.04 5.40
C GLN A 134 -2.82 14.14 4.75
N ARG A 135 -1.87 13.75 3.88
CA ARG A 135 -1.11 14.68 3.03
C ARG A 135 -1.94 15.13 1.84
N TRP A 136 -2.63 14.19 1.21
CA TRP A 136 -3.60 14.47 0.15
C TRP A 136 -4.59 13.32 -0.02
N ARG A 137 -5.67 13.58 -0.75
CA ARG A 137 -6.56 12.55 -1.29
C ARG A 137 -6.95 12.88 -2.73
N TYR A 138 -7.20 11.87 -3.53
CA TYR A 138 -7.62 12.01 -4.92
C TYR A 138 -8.88 11.19 -5.16
N LYS A 139 -9.90 11.82 -5.76
CA LYS A 139 -11.17 11.16 -6.07
C LYS A 139 -11.02 10.36 -7.37
N THR A 140 -11.20 9.05 -7.28
CA THR A 140 -11.40 8.18 -8.43
C THR A 140 -12.87 8.18 -8.84
N ASN A 141 -13.16 7.79 -10.08
CA ASN A 141 -14.54 7.68 -10.56
C ASN A 141 -15.23 6.38 -10.12
N ASP A 142 -14.51 5.51 -9.43
CA ASP A 142 -14.99 4.22 -8.93
C ASP A 142 -14.11 3.73 -7.77
N LYS A 143 -14.55 2.69 -7.08
CA LYS A 143 -13.86 2.04 -5.96
C LYS A 143 -12.44 1.61 -6.31
N VAL A 144 -11.55 1.72 -5.32
CA VAL A 144 -10.13 1.37 -5.47
C VAL A 144 -9.82 0.09 -4.70
N PHE A 145 -10.03 -1.05 -5.37
CA PHE A 145 -9.74 -2.37 -4.81
C PHE A 145 -8.30 -2.85 -5.05
N SER A 146 -7.52 -2.13 -5.85
CA SER A 146 -6.16 -2.56 -6.19
C SER A 146 -5.12 -2.00 -5.21
N SER A 147 -4.08 -2.79 -4.96
CA SER A 147 -2.92 -2.34 -4.20
C SER A 147 -2.14 -1.28 -4.99
N PRO A 148 -1.93 -0.08 -4.41
CA PRO A 148 -1.13 0.95 -5.07
C PRO A 148 0.30 0.48 -5.37
N LEU A 149 0.93 1.08 -6.37
CA LEU A 149 2.35 0.94 -6.69
C LEU A 149 2.97 2.32 -6.72
N VAL A 150 4.09 2.50 -6.03
CA VAL A 150 4.86 3.75 -6.09
C VAL A 150 6.12 3.49 -6.90
N TYR A 151 6.33 4.27 -7.97
CA TYR A 151 7.53 4.20 -8.79
C TYR A 151 7.87 5.59 -9.34
N GLY A 152 9.13 6.01 -9.19
CA GLY A 152 9.60 7.30 -9.72
C GLY A 152 8.87 8.54 -9.15
N GLY A 153 8.30 8.45 -7.95
CA GLY A 153 7.49 9.52 -7.36
C GLY A 153 6.02 9.50 -7.76
N THR A 154 5.62 8.60 -8.67
CA THR A 154 4.24 8.46 -9.13
C THR A 154 3.53 7.30 -8.43
N VAL A 155 2.26 7.50 -8.08
CA VAL A 155 1.39 6.47 -7.49
C VAL A 155 0.45 5.91 -8.56
N TYR A 156 0.56 4.62 -8.84
CA TYR A 156 -0.29 3.89 -9.76
C TYR A 156 -1.33 3.09 -9.00
N VAL A 157 -2.60 3.23 -9.38
CA VAL A 157 -3.71 2.43 -8.87
C VAL A 157 -4.58 1.96 -10.04
N GLY A 158 -5.12 0.75 -9.94
CA GLY A 158 -6.23 0.31 -10.76
C GLY A 158 -7.57 0.55 -10.04
N SER A 159 -8.45 1.33 -10.66
CA SER A 159 -9.88 1.32 -10.34
C SER A 159 -10.62 0.46 -11.37
N LEU A 160 -11.83 0.00 -11.03
CA LEU A 160 -12.70 -0.79 -11.93
C LEU A 160 -12.93 -0.09 -13.29
N MET A 161 -12.73 1.22 -13.36
CA MET A 161 -12.41 1.97 -14.59
C MET A 161 -10.98 2.52 -14.48
N ALA A 162 -10.03 2.07 -15.32
CA ALA A 162 -8.60 2.39 -15.17
C ALA A 162 -8.29 3.90 -15.29
N ILE A 163 -7.46 4.44 -14.39
CA ILE A 163 -6.89 5.80 -14.47
C ILE A 163 -5.41 5.74 -14.08
N CYS A 164 -4.54 6.42 -14.83
CA CYS A 164 -3.12 6.61 -14.51
C CYS A 164 -2.91 8.05 -14.01
N MET A 165 -2.13 8.23 -12.95
CA MET A 165 -1.89 9.54 -12.30
C MET A 165 -0.44 10.00 -12.53
N HIS A 166 -0.19 11.32 -12.53
CA HIS A 166 1.14 11.94 -12.50
C HIS A 166 1.27 12.82 -11.26
#